data_AF-A0A0G1WN05-F1
#
_entry.id   AF-A0A0G1WN05-F1
#
_cell.length_a   1.000
_cell.length_b   1.000
_cell.length_c   1.000
_cell.angle_alpha   90.00
_cell.angle_beta   90.00
_cell.angle_gamma   90.00
#
_symmetry.space_group_name_H-M   'P 1'
#
loop_
_entity.id
_entity.type
_entity.pdbx_description
1 polymer ?
#
loop_
_entity_poly.entity_id
_entity_poly.type
_entity_poly.pdbx_seq_one_letter_code
_entity_poly.pdbx_strand_id
1 'polypeptide(L)'
;MEWLSNPEIWVAFLTLTALEIVLGIDNIIFISILVSRLPKEQQPKARFFGLALAMGTRILLLLSIAWVMRLTNDLFTVLGEGVSGRDLILFFGGLFLLFKSTMEIWHSVEGEEEEQAAGGAVVKAGFIGIILQ
;
A
#
# COMPACT_ATOMS: atom_id res chain seq x y z
N MET A 1 -26.50 5.31 26.26
CA MET A 1 -27.39 4.40 25.49
C MET A 1 -27.83 4.99 24.15
N GLU A 2 -27.78 6.31 23.94
CA GLU A 2 -28.18 6.95 22.66
C GLU A 2 -27.29 6.58 21.45
N TRP A 3 -26.00 6.30 21.68
CA TRP A 3 -25.05 5.88 20.64
C TRP A 3 -25.39 4.55 19.94
N LEU A 4 -25.99 3.58 20.64
CA LEU A 4 -26.37 2.28 20.04
C LEU A 4 -27.66 2.39 19.21
N SER A 5 -28.47 3.41 19.49
CA SER A 5 -29.75 3.65 18.82
C SER A 5 -29.62 4.58 17.61
N ASN A 6 -28.45 5.19 17.37
CA ASN A 6 -28.24 6.09 16.25
C ASN A 6 -28.03 5.29 14.94
N PRO A 7 -28.95 5.39 13.96
CA PRO A 7 -28.84 4.69 12.68
C PRO A 7 -27.58 5.07 11.89
N GLU A 8 -27.10 6.32 12.03
CA GLU A 8 -25.94 6.82 11.30
C GLU A 8 -24.66 6.06 11.67
N ILE A 9 -24.49 5.68 12.94
CA ILE A 9 -23.33 4.93 13.41
C ILE A 9 -23.32 3.53 12.76
N TRP A 10 -24.48 2.89 12.64
CA TRP A 10 -24.61 1.59 11.98
C TRP A 10 -24.34 1.69 10.48
N VAL A 11 -24.86 2.73 9.82
CA VAL A 11 -24.59 2.96 8.40
C VAL A 11 -23.10 3.23 8.15
N ALA A 12 -22.47 4.10 8.96
CA ALA A 12 -21.05 4.40 8.86
C ALA A 12 -20.19 3.16 9.13
N PHE A 13 -20.51 2.40 10.18
CA PHE A 13 -19.81 1.16 10.51
C PHE A 13 -19.91 0.13 9.39
N LEU A 14 -21.12 -0.11 8.86
CA LEU A 14 -21.34 -1.05 7.75
C LEU A 14 -20.61 -0.60 6.48
N THR A 15 -20.65 0.70 6.16
CA THR A 15 -19.97 1.25 4.98
C THR A 15 -18.46 1.12 5.12
N LEU A 16 -17.90 1.48 6.28
CA LEU A 16 -16.47 1.36 6.55
C LEU A 16 -16.02 -0.11 6.51
N THR A 17 -16.80 -1.01 7.11
CA THR A 17 -16.54 -2.45 7.07
C THR A 17 -16.57 -2.99 5.64
N ALA A 18 -17.55 -2.57 4.82
CA ALA A 18 -17.63 -2.97 3.43
C ALA A 18 -16.43 -2.49 2.61
N LEU A 19 -16.02 -1.23 2.76
CA LEU A 19 -14.83 -0.69 2.08
C LEU A 19 -13.55 -1.42 2.50
N GLU A 20 -13.39 -1.69 3.79
CA GLU A 20 -12.22 -2.39 4.32
C GLU A 20 -12.10 -3.82 3.78
N ILE A 21 -13.25 -4.50 3.62
CA ILE A 21 -13.33 -5.81 2.99
C ILE A 21 -12.96 -5.75 1.51
N VAL A 22 -13.53 -4.82 0.74
CA VAL A 22 -13.25 -4.69 -0.71
C VAL A 22 -11.76 -4.42 -0.94
N LEU A 23 -11.19 -3.48 -0.20
CA LEU A 23 -9.75 -3.17 -0.25
C LEU A 23 -8.88 -4.34 0.23
N GLY A 24 -9.35 -5.09 1.24
CA GLY A 24 -8.65 -6.26 1.75
C GLY A 24 -8.61 -7.43 0.77
N ILE A 25 -9.69 -7.63 0.00
CA ILE A 25 -9.79 -8.71 -0.99
C ILE A 25 -8.77 -8.52 -2.11
N ASP A 26 -8.62 -7.30 -2.64
CA ASP A 26 -7.67 -7.00 -3.72
C ASP A 26 -6.24 -7.42 -3.35
N ASN A 27 -5.82 -7.07 -2.13
CA ASN A 27 -4.50 -7.42 -1.60
C ASN A 27 -4.31 -8.94 -1.41
N ILE A 28 -5.33 -9.67 -0.96
CA ILE A 28 -5.28 -11.14 -0.85
C ILE A 28 -5.24 -11.79 -2.24
N ILE A 29 -6.01 -11.28 -3.21
CA ILE A 29 -6.04 -11.77 -4.58
C ILE A 29 -4.65 -11.59 -5.22
N PHE A 30 -4.04 -10.42 -5.08
CA PHE A 30 -2.71 -10.14 -5.62
C PHE A 30 -1.66 -11.14 -5.10
N ILE A 31 -1.63 -11.38 -3.79
CA ILE A 31 -0.71 -12.37 -3.18
C ILE A 31 -1.00 -13.77 -3.71
N SER A 32 -2.27 -14.16 -3.82
CA SER A 32 -2.65 -15.47 -4.35
C SER A 32 -2.22 -15.67 -5.80
N ILE A 33 -2.35 -14.62 -6.64
CA ILE A 33 -1.90 -14.61 -8.03
C ILE A 33 -0.38 -14.74 -8.10
N LEU A 34 0.38 -13.95 -7.34
CA LEU A 34 1.83 -14.03 -7.32
C LEU A 34 2.33 -15.41 -6.87
N VAL A 35 1.75 -15.95 -5.79
CA VAL A 35 2.16 -17.26 -5.29
C VAL A 35 1.78 -18.39 -6.25
N SER A 36 0.73 -18.23 -7.06
CA SER A 36 0.39 -19.22 -8.09
C SER A 36 1.47 -19.40 -9.16
N ARG A 37 2.38 -18.43 -9.31
CA ARG A 37 3.55 -18.49 -10.22
C ARG A 37 4.75 -19.26 -9.64
N LEU A 38 4.72 -19.62 -8.35
CA LEU A 38 5.78 -20.39 -7.69
C LEU A 38 5.59 -21.91 -7.88
N PRO A 39 6.67 -22.72 -7.85
CA PRO A 39 6.59 -24.18 -7.85
C PRO A 39 5.67 -24.69 -6.74
N LYS A 40 4.87 -25.73 -7.03
CA LYS A 40 3.79 -26.23 -6.15
C LYS A 40 4.24 -26.53 -4.71
N GLU A 41 5.48 -26.95 -4.54
CA GLU A 41 6.09 -27.28 -3.25
C GLU A 41 6.31 -26.04 -2.35
N GLN A 42 6.48 -24.86 -2.94
CA GLN A 42 6.76 -23.61 -2.23
C GLN A 42 5.51 -22.76 -1.98
N GLN A 43 4.43 -23.01 -2.74
CA GLN A 43 3.18 -22.25 -2.64
C GLN A 43 2.57 -22.17 -1.23
N PRO A 44 2.56 -23.25 -0.42
CA PRO A 44 1.96 -23.20 0.92
C PRO A 44 2.71 -22.24 1.84
N LYS A 45 4.05 -22.31 1.82
CA LYS A 45 4.91 -21.44 2.64
C LYS A 45 4.83 -20.00 2.15
N ALA A 46 4.89 -19.79 0.84
CA ALA A 46 4.81 -18.46 0.25
C ALA A 46 3.46 -17.78 0.52
N ARG A 47 2.33 -18.51 0.49
CA ARG A 47 1.02 -17.97 0.91
C ARG A 47 1.01 -17.55 2.37
N PHE A 48 1.50 -18.42 3.27
CA PHE A 48 1.52 -18.11 4.69
C PHE A 48 2.36 -16.86 5.00
N PHE A 49 3.60 -16.83 4.51
CA PHE A 49 4.49 -15.68 4.71
C PHE A 49 3.96 -14.42 4.02
N GLY A 50 3.44 -14.53 2.79
CA GLY A 50 2.85 -13.41 2.07
C GLY A 50 1.66 -12.80 2.81
N LEU A 51 0.72 -13.64 3.28
CA LEU A 51 -0.44 -13.18 4.05
C LEU A 51 -0.04 -12.60 5.41
N ALA A 52 0.89 -13.25 6.14
CA ALA A 52 1.37 -12.76 7.42
C ALA A 52 2.07 -11.40 7.28
N LEU A 53 2.92 -11.25 6.26
CA LEU A 53 3.61 -10.00 5.97
C LEU A 53 2.61 -8.91 5.55
N ALA A 54 1.64 -9.22 4.71
CA ALA A 54 0.60 -8.28 4.28
C ALA A 54 -0.29 -7.79 5.42
N MET A 55 -0.65 -8.66 6.36
CA MET A 55 -1.35 -8.24 7.58
C MET A 55 -0.44 -7.39 8.47
N GLY A 56 0.83 -7.78 8.61
CA GLY A 56 1.83 -7.03 9.37
C GLY A 56 2.04 -5.62 8.83
N THR A 57 2.22 -5.46 7.51
CA THR A 57 2.37 -4.15 6.87
C THR A 57 1.10 -3.32 7.02
N ARG A 58 -0.09 -3.91 6.89
CA ARG A 58 -1.36 -3.21 7.13
C ARG A 58 -1.44 -2.63 8.55
N ILE A 59 -1.15 -3.46 9.56
CA ILE A 59 -1.15 -3.02 10.96
C ILE A 59 -0.13 -1.91 11.17
N LEU A 60 1.09 -2.08 10.63
CA LEU A 60 2.16 -1.09 10.74
C LEU A 60 1.73 0.24 10.11
N LEU A 61 1.19 0.23 8.89
CA LEU A 61 0.70 1.43 8.22
C LEU A 61 -0.44 2.11 8.99
N LEU A 62 -1.39 1.34 9.53
CA LEU A 62 -2.47 1.89 10.36
C LEU A 62 -1.91 2.55 11.64
N LEU A 63 -0.94 1.91 12.31
CA LEU A 63 -0.26 2.47 13.48
C LEU A 63 0.55 3.72 13.11
N SER A 64 1.23 3.72 11.97
CA SER A 64 1.95 4.89 11.46
C SER A 64 0.99 6.05 11.21
N ILE A 65 -0.14 5.83 10.55
CA ILE A 65 -1.15 6.88 10.32
C ILE A 65 -1.72 7.36 11.66
N ALA A 66 -2.05 6.47 12.59
CA ALA A 66 -2.51 6.85 13.93
C ALA A 66 -1.46 7.69 14.70
N TRP A 67 -0.18 7.38 14.54
CA TRP A 67 0.93 8.15 15.12
C TRP A 67 1.09 9.52 14.44
N VAL A 68 1.07 9.57 13.10
CA VAL A 68 1.11 10.81 12.32
C VAL A 68 -0.07 11.72 12.66
N MET A 69 -1.26 11.15 12.91
CA MET A 69 -2.42 11.91 13.35
C MET A 69 -2.22 12.58 14.72
N ARG A 70 -1.31 12.10 15.57
CA ARG A 70 -0.97 12.76 16.84
C ARG A 70 0.06 13.88 16.66
N LEU A 71 0.68 13.98 15.49
CA LEU A 71 1.72 14.96 15.16
C LEU A 71 1.12 16.31 14.73
N THR A 72 0.08 16.76 15.42
CA THR A 72 -0.66 18.00 15.15
C THR A 72 -0.12 19.21 15.92
N ASN A 73 0.89 19.03 16.77
CA ASN A 73 1.54 20.16 17.41
C ASN A 73 2.34 20.95 16.36
N ASP A 74 2.18 22.27 16.39
CA ASP A 74 2.89 23.19 15.51
C ASP A 74 4.40 23.10 15.78
N LEU A 75 5.15 22.55 14.82
CA LEU A 75 6.61 22.43 14.92
C LEU A 75 7.28 23.78 14.66
N PHE A 76 6.70 24.59 13.78
CA PHE A 76 7.15 25.92 13.42
C PHE A 76 6.01 26.73 12.81
N THR A 77 6.02 28.04 13.01
CA THR A 77 5.03 28.96 12.44
C THR A 77 5.62 29.65 11.21
N VAL A 78 4.95 29.55 10.07
CA VAL A 78 5.31 30.25 8.83
C VAL A 78 4.15 31.18 8.47
N LEU A 79 4.44 32.48 8.29
CA LEU A 79 3.44 33.49 7.90
C LEU A 79 2.21 33.59 8.84
N GLY A 80 2.34 33.16 10.10
CA GLY A 80 1.25 33.16 11.08
C GLY A 80 0.43 31.87 11.11
N GLU A 81 0.68 30.91 10.23
CA GLU A 81 0.08 29.57 10.27
C GLU A 81 1.05 28.55 10.89
N GLY A 82 0.54 27.72 11.80
CA GLY A 82 1.28 26.62 12.40
C GLY A 82 1.44 25.47 11.42
N VAL A 83 2.68 25.06 11.15
CA VAL A 83 2.97 23.88 10.33
C VAL A 83 3.23 22.72 11.27
N SER A 84 2.37 21.71 11.19
CA SER A 84 2.51 20.49 11.99
C SER A 84 3.33 19.43 11.25
N GLY A 85 3.85 18.46 12.01
CA GLY A 85 4.61 17.35 11.42
C GLY A 85 3.75 16.49 10.50
N ARG A 86 2.44 16.42 10.76
CA ARG A 86 1.46 15.80 9.86
C ARG A 86 1.46 16.47 8.49
N ASP A 87 1.48 17.80 8.45
CA ASP A 87 1.35 18.55 7.19
C ASP A 87 2.56 18.34 6.29
N LEU A 88 3.75 18.27 6.89
CA LEU A 88 4.98 17.92 6.17
C LEU A 88 4.91 16.51 5.60
N ILE A 89 4.49 15.53 6.39
CA ILE A 89 4.38 14.13 5.94
C ILE A 89 3.37 14.03 4.80
N LEU A 90 2.22 14.72 4.90
CA LEU A 90 1.22 14.75 3.83
C LEU A 90 1.74 15.45 2.58
N PHE A 91 2.46 16.56 2.72
CA PHE A 91 3.03 17.30 1.59
C PHE A 91 4.07 16.46 0.84
N PHE A 92 5.08 15.93 1.56
CA PHE A 92 6.12 15.11 0.95
C PHE A 92 5.58 13.76 0.46
N GLY A 93 4.67 13.14 1.22
CA GLY A 93 4.01 11.89 0.82
C GLY A 93 3.16 12.06 -0.44
N GLY A 94 2.39 13.14 -0.54
CA GLY A 94 1.62 13.47 -1.73
C GLY A 94 2.52 13.72 -2.94
N LEU A 95 3.60 14.48 -2.77
CA LEU A 95 4.59 14.72 -3.84
C LEU A 95 5.27 13.42 -4.30
N PHE A 96 5.64 12.55 -3.35
CA PHE A 96 6.21 11.23 -3.65
C PHE A 96 5.25 10.38 -4.48
N LEU A 97 3.96 10.36 -4.14
CA LEU A 97 2.95 9.62 -4.91
C LEU A 97 2.78 10.17 -6.32
N LEU A 98 2.77 11.50 -6.49
CA LEU A 98 2.71 12.14 -7.81
C LEU A 98 3.91 11.75 -8.67
N PHE A 99 5.12 11.84 -8.12
CA PHE A 99 6.34 11.45 -8.80
C PHE A 99 6.34 9.97 -9.20
N LYS A 100 6.03 9.08 -8.24
CA LYS A 100 6.03 7.62 -8.45
C LYS A 100 4.96 7.19 -9.45
N SER A 101 3.76 7.74 -9.36
CA SER A 101 2.69 7.47 -10.33
C SER A 101 3.05 7.96 -11.73
N THR A 102 3.69 9.14 -11.84
CA THR A 102 4.17 9.65 -13.14
C THR A 102 5.25 8.73 -13.72
N MET A 103 6.19 8.26 -12.89
CA MET A 103 7.24 7.33 -13.31
C MET A 103 6.67 5.97 -13.73
N GLU A 104 5.70 5.42 -12.99
CA GLU A 104 5.04 4.15 -13.34
C GLU A 104 4.26 4.27 -14.65
N ILE A 105 3.57 5.39 -14.89
CA ILE A 105 2.89 5.63 -16.16
C ILE A 105 3.91 5.73 -17.30
N TRP A 106 5.00 6.47 -17.11
CA TRP A 106 6.07 6.60 -18.11
C TRP A 106 6.67 5.24 -18.46
N HIS A 107 7.04 4.43 -17.47
CA HIS A 107 7.55 3.08 -17.70
C HIS A 107 6.54 2.11 -18.31
N SER A 108 5.25 2.22 -17.96
CA SER A 108 4.21 1.38 -18.58
C SER A 108 3.98 1.71 -20.05
N VAL A 109 4.24 2.97 -20.45
CA VAL A 109 4.15 3.43 -21.84
C VAL A 109 5.41 3.05 -22.64
N GLU A 110 6.59 3.10 -22.04
CA GLU A 110 7.85 2.70 -22.68
C GLU A 110 8.00 1.15 -22.79
N GLY A 111 7.44 0.41 -21.81
CA GLY A 111 7.62 -1.03 -21.67
C GLY A 111 6.84 -1.92 -22.65
N GLU A 112 5.95 -1.36 -23.47
CA GLU A 112 5.30 -2.12 -24.55
C GLU A 112 6.25 -2.42 -25.73
N GLU A 113 7.44 -1.78 -25.81
CA GLU A 113 8.38 -1.99 -26.92
C GLU A 113 9.46 -3.07 -26.67
N GLU A 114 9.75 -3.47 -25.42
CA GLU A 114 10.86 -4.40 -25.12
C GLU A 114 10.48 -5.90 -25.07
N GLU A 115 9.19 -6.27 -25.03
CA GLU A 115 8.79 -7.68 -24.89
C GLU A 115 8.92 -8.53 -26.17
N GLN A 116 9.32 -7.94 -27.31
CA GLN A 116 9.52 -8.69 -28.57
C GLN A 116 10.98 -9.06 -28.89
N ALA A 117 11.98 -8.63 -28.10
CA ALA A 117 13.38 -8.73 -28.52
C ALA A 117 14.36 -9.29 -27.47
N ALA A 118 14.01 -10.34 -26.71
CA ALA A 118 15.04 -11.05 -25.93
C ALA A 118 14.71 -12.51 -25.64
N GLY A 119 14.67 -13.33 -26.69
CA GLY A 119 14.90 -14.76 -26.56
C GLY A 119 16.33 -15.02 -26.08
N GLY A 120 16.49 -15.39 -24.80
CA GLY A 120 17.65 -16.12 -24.30
C GLY A 120 18.72 -15.32 -23.55
N ALA A 121 18.53 -15.11 -22.25
CA ALA A 121 19.59 -15.17 -21.22
C ALA A 121 18.96 -14.99 -19.82
N VAL A 122 18.39 -16.08 -19.31
CA VAL A 122 17.82 -16.12 -17.96
C VAL A 122 18.96 -16.29 -16.92
N VAL A 123 18.72 -15.71 -15.74
CA VAL A 123 19.28 -16.10 -14.43
C VAL A 123 20.58 -15.41 -14.00
N LYS A 124 20.48 -14.19 -13.45
CA LYS A 124 21.29 -13.80 -12.27
C LYS A 124 20.79 -12.59 -11.47
N ALA A 125 19.80 -11.84 -11.95
CA ALA A 125 19.26 -10.66 -11.24
C ALA A 125 18.01 -10.93 -10.38
N GLY A 126 17.75 -12.19 -10.00
CA GLY A 126 16.41 -12.63 -9.61
C GLY A 126 16.02 -12.61 -8.13
N PHE A 127 16.74 -11.94 -7.23
CA PHE A 127 16.36 -11.98 -5.80
C PHE A 127 16.21 -10.62 -5.14
N ILE A 128 17.10 -9.66 -5.42
CA ILE A 128 17.03 -8.33 -4.83
C ILE A 128 16.08 -7.41 -5.61
N GLY A 129 16.00 -7.56 -6.93
CA GLY A 129 15.09 -6.76 -7.76
C GLY A 129 13.60 -7.03 -7.48
N ILE A 130 13.25 -8.28 -7.15
CA ILE A 130 11.86 -8.69 -6.90
C ILE A 130 11.36 -8.23 -5.52
N ILE A 131 12.27 -7.96 -4.58
CA ILE A 131 11.91 -7.48 -3.23
C ILE A 131 11.77 -5.96 -3.20
N LEU A 132 12.40 -5.25 -4.13
CA LEU A 132 12.40 -3.78 -4.21
C LEU A 132 11.44 -3.22 -5.26
N GLN A 133 10.83 -4.08 -6.08
CA GLN A 133 9.86 -3.69 -7.09
C GLN A 133 8.44 -3.59 -6.51
#